data_AF-A0A346FW84-F1
#
_entry.id   AF-A0A346FW84-F1
#
_cell.length_a   1.000
_cell.length_b   1.000
_cell.length_c   1.000
_cell.angle_alpha   90.00
_cell.angle_beta   90.00
_cell.angle_gamma   90.00
#
_symmetry.space_group_name_H-M   'P 1'
#
loop_
_entity.id
_entity.type
_entity.pdbx_description
1 polymer ?
#
loop_
_entity_poly.entity_id
_entity_poly.type
_entity_poly.pdbx_seq_one_letter_code
_entity_poly.pdbx_strand_id
1 'polypeptide(L)'
;MFNSCLTLGIVVSIASSVMGTAEVMSHVTAHFGKALEECRQESGLTAEIMEEFKHFWSEDFEVVHRELGCAIICMSGKFSLMHDDARMHHENMDEYIKSFPNGNVLSGKMVELIHNCEKQYDDIPDDCQRVVTVAACFKRDSKKENIAPELAMIEAVIEQY
;
A
#
# COMPACT_ATOMS: atom_id res chain seq x y z
N MET A 1 32.08 40.23 -24.45
CA MET A 1 32.77 38.97 -24.10
C MET A 1 31.93 38.27 -23.06
N PHE A 2 31.54 37.04 -23.37
CA PHE A 2 30.69 36.15 -22.60
C PHE A 2 31.20 35.96 -21.17
N ASN A 3 30.29 35.97 -20.18
CA ASN A 3 30.40 35.08 -19.02
C ASN A 3 29.04 34.97 -18.32
N SER A 4 28.21 34.06 -18.82
CA SER A 4 27.03 33.56 -18.13
C SER A 4 26.94 32.07 -18.45
N CYS A 5 27.58 31.24 -17.63
CA CYS A 5 27.42 29.79 -17.67
C CYS A 5 28.09 29.18 -16.44
N LEU A 6 27.34 28.92 -15.36
CA LEU A 6 27.46 27.69 -14.57
C LEU A 6 26.38 27.63 -13.48
N THR A 7 25.12 27.46 -13.88
CA THR A 7 24.08 26.93 -12.99
C THR A 7 23.19 26.00 -13.78
N LEU A 8 23.72 24.85 -14.19
CA LEU A 8 22.91 23.78 -14.77
C LEU A 8 23.48 22.44 -14.33
N GLY A 9 22.87 21.84 -13.32
CA GLY A 9 23.24 20.50 -12.88
C GLY A 9 22.82 20.25 -11.44
N ILE A 10 21.52 20.00 -11.23
CA ILE A 10 20.90 19.11 -10.22
C ILE A 10 19.38 19.20 -10.49
N VAL A 11 18.85 18.39 -11.41
CA VAL A 11 17.39 18.09 -11.47
C VAL A 11 17.09 16.63 -11.86
N VAL A 12 18.09 15.81 -12.25
CA VAL A 12 17.82 14.49 -12.86
C VAL A 12 17.56 13.36 -11.84
N SER A 13 17.77 13.57 -10.54
CA SER A 13 17.73 12.47 -9.56
C SER A 13 16.33 12.09 -9.05
N ILE A 14 15.33 12.98 -9.18
CA ILE A 14 14.03 12.81 -8.50
C ILE A 14 13.09 11.87 -9.27
N ALA A 15 13.14 11.88 -10.60
CA ALA A 15 12.29 11.02 -11.42
C ALA A 15 12.63 9.53 -11.27
N SER A 16 13.90 9.20 -11.05
CA SER A 16 14.38 7.82 -10.90
C SER A 16 13.91 7.17 -9.60
N SER A 17 13.85 7.93 -8.51
CA SER A 17 13.46 7.39 -7.19
C SER A 17 11.96 7.09 -7.09
N VAL A 18 11.13 7.94 -7.70
CA VAL A 18 9.65 7.79 -7.70
C VAL A 18 9.22 6.50 -8.42
N MET A 19 9.85 6.21 -9.56
CA MET A 19 9.58 4.99 -10.32
C MET A 19 9.92 3.73 -9.53
N GLY A 20 11.04 3.74 -8.79
CA GLY A 20 11.45 2.61 -7.95
C GLY A 20 10.49 2.32 -6.80
N THR A 21 9.88 3.34 -6.19
CA THR A 21 8.93 3.14 -5.08
C THR A 21 7.58 2.60 -5.54
N ALA A 22 7.07 3.05 -6.70
CA ALA A 22 5.82 2.53 -7.25
C ALA A 22 5.98 1.07 -7.72
N GLU A 23 7.15 0.69 -8.24
CA GLU A 23 7.47 -0.70 -8.56
C GLU A 23 7.46 -1.58 -7.30
N VAL A 24 8.13 -1.17 -6.22
CA VAL A 24 8.07 -1.93 -4.95
C VAL A 24 6.61 -2.07 -4.47
N MET A 25 5.81 -0.99 -4.55
CA MET A 25 4.40 -1.04 -4.14
C MET A 25 3.58 -2.03 -4.99
N SER A 26 3.91 -2.22 -6.27
CA SER A 26 3.24 -3.21 -7.12
C SER A 26 3.54 -4.64 -6.68
N HIS A 27 4.79 -4.94 -6.34
CA HIS A 27 5.18 -6.24 -5.77
C HIS A 27 4.50 -6.52 -4.43
N VAL A 28 4.52 -5.54 -3.53
CA VAL A 28 3.83 -5.63 -2.23
C VAL A 28 2.35 -5.91 -2.42
N THR A 29 1.69 -5.20 -3.34
CA THR A 29 0.27 -5.37 -3.64
C THR A 29 -0.02 -6.75 -4.23
N ALA A 30 0.78 -7.19 -5.20
CA ALA A 30 0.61 -8.49 -5.85
C ALA A 30 0.72 -9.65 -4.85
N HIS A 31 1.78 -9.65 -4.04
CA HIS A 31 2.00 -10.71 -3.06
C HIS A 31 0.96 -10.68 -1.93
N PHE A 32 0.66 -9.50 -1.39
CA PHE A 32 -0.34 -9.35 -0.34
C PHE A 32 -1.73 -9.79 -0.82
N GLY A 33 -2.08 -9.44 -2.05
CA GLY A 33 -3.37 -9.73 -2.68
C GLY A 33 -3.73 -11.22 -2.78
N LYS A 34 -2.74 -12.13 -2.73
CA LYS A 34 -3.02 -13.57 -2.76
C LYS A 34 -3.81 -14.09 -1.59
N ALA A 35 -3.67 -13.45 -0.43
CA ALA A 35 -4.41 -13.85 0.77
C ALA A 35 -5.91 -13.50 0.67
N LEU A 36 -6.32 -12.71 -0.34
CA LEU A 36 -7.70 -12.24 -0.48
C LEU A 36 -8.70 -13.40 -0.53
N GLU A 37 -8.43 -14.42 -1.35
CA GLU A 37 -9.38 -15.52 -1.56
C GLU A 37 -9.62 -16.31 -0.27
N GLU A 38 -8.56 -16.59 0.50
CA GLU A 38 -8.67 -17.24 1.81
C GLU A 38 -9.43 -16.41 2.84
N CYS A 39 -9.45 -15.09 2.66
CA CYS A 39 -10.05 -14.13 3.59
C CYS A 39 -11.47 -13.69 3.24
N ARG A 40 -12.01 -14.08 2.06
CA ARG A 40 -13.37 -13.66 1.63
C ARG A 40 -14.45 -14.17 2.57
N GLN A 41 -14.39 -15.45 2.92
CA GLN A 41 -15.45 -16.08 3.70
C GLN A 41 -15.57 -15.47 5.10
N GLU A 42 -14.46 -15.20 5.77
CA GLU A 42 -14.50 -14.63 7.13
C GLU A 42 -14.87 -13.14 7.14
N SER A 43 -14.44 -12.40 6.11
CA SER A 43 -14.66 -10.96 6.02
C SER A 43 -16.03 -10.58 5.45
N GLY A 44 -16.70 -11.52 4.78
CA GLY A 44 -17.92 -11.24 4.01
C GLY A 44 -17.66 -10.50 2.68
N LEU A 45 -16.40 -10.34 2.28
CA LEU A 45 -16.03 -9.61 1.07
C LEU A 45 -16.34 -10.40 -0.19
N THR A 46 -17.46 -10.06 -0.83
CA THR A 46 -17.89 -10.69 -2.08
C THR A 46 -17.01 -10.28 -3.27
N ALA A 47 -16.98 -11.12 -4.30
CA ALA A 47 -16.30 -10.80 -5.57
C ALA A 47 -16.94 -9.61 -6.30
N GLU A 48 -18.22 -9.31 -6.04
CA GLU A 48 -18.90 -8.12 -6.56
C GLU A 48 -18.35 -6.83 -5.96
N ILE A 49 -17.96 -6.84 -4.67
CA ILE A 49 -17.31 -5.69 -4.03
C ILE A 49 -15.87 -5.57 -4.52
N MET A 50 -15.10 -6.66 -4.50
CA MET A 50 -13.71 -6.64 -4.93
C MET A 50 -13.35 -7.98 -5.56
N GLU A 51 -13.20 -8.02 -6.88
CA GLU A 51 -12.82 -9.23 -7.61
C GLU A 51 -11.35 -9.60 -7.39
N GLU A 52 -10.44 -8.63 -7.53
CA GLU A 52 -9.01 -8.80 -7.32
C GLU A 52 -8.44 -7.66 -6.49
N PHE A 53 -7.47 -7.96 -5.63
CA PHE A 53 -6.90 -6.94 -4.73
C PHE A 53 -6.18 -5.81 -5.48
N LYS A 54 -5.69 -6.05 -6.70
CA LYS A 54 -5.07 -4.99 -7.53
C LYS A 54 -6.01 -3.81 -7.76
N HIS A 55 -7.33 -4.04 -7.83
CA HIS A 55 -8.34 -2.99 -8.02
C HIS A 55 -8.40 -1.99 -6.87
N PHE A 56 -7.80 -2.31 -5.71
CA PHE A 56 -7.55 -1.34 -4.65
C PHE A 56 -6.96 -0.03 -5.19
N TRP A 57 -6.07 -0.10 -6.18
CA TRP A 57 -5.40 1.08 -6.74
C TRP A 57 -6.17 1.79 -7.85
N SER A 58 -7.23 1.19 -8.41
CA SER A 58 -8.06 1.80 -9.45
C SER A 58 -8.64 3.15 -9.01
N GLU A 59 -8.74 4.11 -9.93
CA GLU A 59 -9.45 5.38 -9.67
C GLU A 59 -10.94 5.17 -9.42
N ASP A 60 -11.53 4.17 -10.09
CA ASP A 60 -12.97 3.88 -10.02
C ASP A 60 -13.37 3.04 -8.78
N PHE A 61 -12.39 2.65 -7.96
CA PHE A 61 -12.64 1.83 -6.77
C PHE A 61 -12.63 2.66 -5.48
N GLU A 62 -13.78 2.72 -4.82
CA GLU A 62 -13.94 3.37 -3.53
C GLU A 62 -13.58 2.43 -2.36
N VAL A 63 -12.58 2.81 -1.58
CA VAL A 63 -12.11 2.04 -0.41
C VAL A 63 -12.97 2.40 0.81
N VAL A 64 -14.20 1.88 0.86
CA VAL A 64 -15.19 2.28 1.89
C VAL A 64 -15.91 1.11 2.57
N HIS A 65 -15.88 -0.08 1.98
CA HIS A 65 -16.63 -1.23 2.47
C HIS A 65 -16.03 -1.79 3.78
N ARG A 66 -16.84 -1.94 4.81
CA ARG A 66 -16.40 -2.50 6.10
C ARG A 66 -15.81 -3.92 5.93
N GLU A 67 -16.40 -4.71 5.03
CA GLU A 67 -15.96 -6.05 4.65
C GLU A 67 -14.54 -6.03 4.10
N LEU A 68 -14.16 -5.00 3.33
CA LEU A 68 -12.78 -4.83 2.87
C LEU A 68 -11.83 -4.57 4.04
N GLY A 69 -12.26 -3.80 5.04
CA GLY A 69 -11.49 -3.60 6.26
C GLY A 69 -11.24 -4.91 7.01
N CYS A 70 -12.27 -5.74 7.18
CA CYS A 70 -12.11 -7.07 7.78
C CYS A 70 -11.19 -7.97 6.92
N ALA A 71 -11.30 -7.91 5.59
CA ALA A 71 -10.42 -8.66 4.70
C ALA A 71 -8.95 -8.22 4.86
N ILE A 72 -8.67 -6.92 4.95
CA ILE A 72 -7.32 -6.40 5.17
C ILE A 72 -6.76 -6.88 6.52
N ILE A 73 -7.57 -6.93 7.58
CA ILE A 73 -7.16 -7.50 8.87
C ILE A 73 -6.78 -8.98 8.71
N CYS A 74 -7.66 -9.79 8.11
CA CYS A 74 -7.41 -11.20 7.85
C CYS A 74 -6.10 -11.42 7.06
N MET A 75 -5.96 -10.71 5.94
CA MET A 75 -4.79 -10.80 5.07
C MET A 75 -3.51 -10.40 5.82
N SER A 76 -3.57 -9.33 6.62
CA SER A 76 -2.45 -8.89 7.46
C SER A 76 -2.07 -9.93 8.50
N GLY A 77 -3.05 -10.64 9.08
CA GLY A 77 -2.82 -11.75 10.01
C GLY A 77 -2.02 -12.90 9.39
N LYS A 78 -2.26 -13.23 8.11
CA LYS A 78 -1.51 -14.28 7.38
C LYS A 78 -0.01 -13.99 7.28
N PHE A 79 0.36 -12.72 7.30
CA PHE A 79 1.74 -12.24 7.20
C PHE A 79 2.25 -11.63 8.51
N SER A 80 1.49 -11.74 9.62
CA SER A 80 1.82 -11.14 10.91
C SER A 80 2.10 -9.62 10.84
N LEU A 81 1.40 -8.90 9.98
CA LEU A 81 1.61 -7.46 9.74
C LEU A 81 0.82 -6.55 10.69
N MET A 82 0.04 -7.13 11.59
CA MET A 82 -0.74 -6.43 12.60
C MET A 82 -0.51 -7.03 13.99
N HIS A 83 -0.69 -6.20 15.01
CA HIS A 83 -0.85 -6.60 16.40
C HIS A 83 -2.31 -7.03 16.68
N ASP A 84 -2.55 -7.56 17.88
CA ASP A 84 -3.87 -8.05 18.33
C ASP A 84 -4.94 -6.94 18.40
N ASP A 85 -4.55 -5.67 18.42
CA ASP A 85 -5.42 -4.48 18.39
C ASP A 85 -5.74 -4.00 16.97
N ALA A 86 -5.47 -4.82 15.95
CA ALA A 86 -5.65 -4.48 14.54
C ALA A 86 -4.94 -3.16 14.13
N ARG A 87 -3.79 -2.88 14.74
CA ARG A 87 -2.81 -1.87 14.32
C ARG A 87 -1.65 -2.52 13.62
N MET A 88 -1.01 -1.81 12.71
CA MET A 88 0.16 -2.28 11.99
C MET A 88 1.30 -2.62 12.97
N HIS A 89 1.90 -3.79 12.77
CA HIS A 89 3.15 -4.17 13.43
C HIS A 89 4.32 -3.54 12.67
N HIS A 90 4.89 -2.45 13.20
CA HIS A 90 5.89 -1.63 12.47
C HIS A 90 7.09 -2.44 11.96
N GLU A 91 7.69 -3.28 12.81
CA GLU A 91 8.89 -4.06 12.47
C GLU A 91 8.58 -5.12 11.39
N ASN A 92 7.53 -5.93 11.58
CA ASN A 92 7.12 -6.93 10.60
C ASN A 92 6.72 -6.30 9.25
N MET A 93 6.06 -5.13 9.26
CA MET A 93 5.75 -4.42 8.02
C MET A 93 7.03 -3.94 7.31
N ASP A 94 7.98 -3.37 8.04
CA ASP A 94 9.27 -2.94 7.49
C ASP A 94 10.03 -4.13 6.86
N GLU A 95 10.14 -5.25 7.57
CA GLU A 95 10.79 -6.47 7.09
C GLU A 95 10.06 -7.07 5.89
N TYR A 96 8.73 -7.12 5.92
CA TYR A 96 7.91 -7.60 4.82
C TYR A 96 8.14 -6.78 3.55
N ILE A 97 8.14 -5.45 3.64
CA ILE A 97 8.40 -4.58 2.48
C ILE A 97 9.84 -4.77 1.98
N LYS A 98 10.82 -4.89 2.90
CA LYS A 98 12.23 -5.12 2.55
C LYS A 98 12.49 -6.47 1.87
N SER A 99 11.58 -7.43 1.99
CA SER A 99 11.68 -8.73 1.31
C SER A 99 11.48 -8.65 -0.21
N PHE A 100 10.91 -7.55 -0.72
CA PHE A 100 10.69 -7.33 -2.15
C PHE A 100 11.91 -6.71 -2.84
N PRO A 101 12.07 -6.86 -4.18
CA PRO A 101 13.12 -6.19 -4.92
C PRO A 101 13.11 -4.68 -4.66
N ASN A 102 14.26 -4.12 -4.25
CA ASN A 102 14.41 -2.72 -3.85
C ASN A 102 13.55 -2.26 -2.65
N GLY A 103 12.98 -3.18 -1.85
CA GLY A 103 12.07 -2.86 -0.73
C GLY A 103 12.57 -1.81 0.27
N ASN A 104 13.89 -1.72 0.46
CA ASN A 104 14.52 -0.71 1.33
C ASN A 104 14.14 0.73 0.95
N VAL A 105 13.86 1.04 -0.33
CA VAL A 105 13.52 2.41 -0.75
C VAL A 105 12.09 2.82 -0.36
N LEU A 106 11.21 1.86 -0.07
CA LEU A 106 9.79 2.12 0.25
C LEU A 106 9.47 1.88 1.74
N SER A 107 10.10 0.88 2.36
CA SER A 107 9.77 0.38 3.71
C SER A 107 9.45 1.47 4.74
N GLY A 108 10.42 2.35 5.05
CA GLY A 108 10.22 3.43 6.02
C GLY A 108 9.10 4.40 5.65
N LYS A 109 8.96 4.75 4.36
CA LYS A 109 7.92 5.66 3.87
C LYS A 109 6.53 5.06 4.00
N MET A 110 6.37 3.78 3.64
CA MET A 110 5.07 3.09 3.72
C MET A 110 4.63 2.89 5.17
N VAL A 111 5.56 2.48 6.05
CA VAL A 111 5.30 2.38 7.51
C VAL A 111 4.87 3.74 8.08
N GLU A 112 5.57 4.82 7.72
CA GLU A 112 5.22 6.17 8.15
C GLU A 112 3.81 6.59 7.67
N LEU A 113 3.49 6.37 6.40
CA LEU A 113 2.18 6.74 5.84
C LEU A 113 1.03 5.99 6.51
N ILE A 114 1.16 4.66 6.69
CA ILE A 114 0.13 3.86 7.37
C ILE A 114 -0.04 4.36 8.80
N HIS A 115 1.06 4.51 9.55
CA HIS A 115 1.00 4.96 10.94
C HIS A 115 0.39 6.37 11.11
N ASN A 116 0.68 7.28 10.17
CA ASN A 116 0.08 8.62 10.18
C ASN A 116 -1.42 8.59 9.84
N CYS A 117 -1.87 7.65 9.01
CA CYS A 117 -3.28 7.40 8.78
C CYS A 117 -3.96 6.80 10.01
N GLU A 118 -3.34 5.82 10.68
CA GLU A 118 -3.89 5.20 11.91
C GLU A 118 -4.11 6.21 13.05
N LYS A 119 -3.24 7.22 13.18
CA LYS A 119 -3.40 8.30 14.17
C LYS A 119 -4.63 9.17 13.92
N GLN A 120 -5.05 9.32 12.66
CA GLN A 120 -6.19 10.18 12.30
C GLN A 120 -7.54 9.55 12.65
N TYR A 121 -7.56 8.23 12.85
CA TYR A 121 -8.80 7.46 12.99
C TYR A 121 -8.77 6.53 14.21
N ASP A 122 -8.02 6.91 15.25
CA ASP A 122 -7.89 6.17 16.51
C ASP A 122 -9.17 6.15 17.35
N ASP A 123 -10.10 7.06 17.06
CA ASP A 123 -11.39 7.17 17.72
C ASP A 123 -12.48 6.25 17.12
N ILE A 124 -12.20 5.53 16.03
CA ILE A 124 -13.15 4.59 15.42
C ILE A 124 -13.10 3.26 16.17
N PRO A 125 -14.19 2.84 16.85
CA PRO A 125 -14.17 1.65 17.72
C PRO A 125 -14.34 0.33 16.97
N ASP A 126 -14.94 0.33 15.77
CA ASP A 126 -15.04 -0.86 14.93
C ASP A 126 -13.74 -1.03 14.13
N ASP A 127 -12.98 -2.08 14.42
CA ASP A 127 -11.66 -2.30 13.82
C ASP A 127 -11.70 -2.43 12.30
N CYS A 128 -12.71 -3.11 11.75
CA CYS A 128 -12.84 -3.23 10.29
C CYS A 128 -13.11 -1.86 9.65
N GLN A 129 -14.01 -1.08 10.24
CA GLN A 129 -14.31 0.27 9.77
C GLN A 129 -13.09 1.19 9.88
N ARG A 130 -12.33 1.07 10.97
CA ARG A 130 -11.09 1.82 11.17
C ARG A 130 -10.05 1.45 10.11
N VAL A 131 -9.82 0.15 9.90
CA VAL A 131 -8.83 -0.34 8.94
C VAL A 131 -9.17 0.05 7.50
N VAL A 132 -10.44 -0.03 7.07
CA VAL A 132 -10.79 0.44 5.71
C VAL A 132 -10.60 1.95 5.57
N THR A 133 -10.89 2.72 6.62
CA THR A 133 -10.70 4.18 6.62
C THR A 133 -9.20 4.54 6.56
N VAL A 134 -8.36 3.82 7.32
CA VAL A 134 -6.89 3.92 7.25
C VAL A 134 -6.39 3.53 5.86
N ALA A 135 -6.92 2.47 5.26
CA ALA A 135 -6.54 2.03 3.92
C ALA A 135 -6.91 3.06 2.84
N ALA A 136 -8.07 3.71 2.96
CA ALA A 136 -8.47 4.81 2.07
C ALA A 136 -7.52 6.02 2.19
N CYS A 137 -7.16 6.37 3.43
CA CYS A 137 -6.16 7.40 3.71
C CYS A 137 -4.79 7.04 3.10
N PHE A 138 -4.34 5.79 3.28
CA PHE A 138 -3.08 5.29 2.74
C PHE A 138 -3.07 5.32 1.21
N LYS A 139 -4.14 4.89 0.54
CA LYS A 139 -4.31 5.00 -0.92
C LYS A 139 -4.15 6.45 -1.38
N ARG A 140 -4.87 7.36 -0.75
CA ARG A 140 -4.83 8.80 -1.06
C ARG A 140 -3.44 9.38 -0.89
N ASP A 141 -2.79 9.11 0.24
CA ASP A 141 -1.48 9.71 0.54
C ASP A 141 -0.37 9.07 -0.28
N SER A 142 -0.49 7.78 -0.62
CA SER A 142 0.38 7.11 -1.60
C SER A 142 0.30 7.77 -2.99
N LYS A 143 -0.90 8.15 -3.44
CA LYS A 143 -1.06 8.91 -4.70
C LYS A 143 -0.39 10.28 -4.63
N LYS A 144 -0.57 11.01 -3.52
CA LYS A 144 0.07 12.33 -3.33
C LYS A 144 1.59 12.27 -3.32
N GLU A 145 2.14 11.21 -2.73
CA GLU A 145 3.58 10.97 -2.67
C GLU A 145 4.14 10.32 -3.96
N ASN A 146 3.30 10.08 -4.97
CA ASN A 146 3.65 9.44 -6.24
C ASN A 146 4.24 8.02 -6.08
N ILE A 147 3.82 7.29 -5.05
CA ILE A 147 4.25 5.90 -4.80
C ILE A 147 3.14 4.87 -5.07
N ALA A 148 1.94 5.33 -5.43
CA ALA A 148 0.86 4.47 -5.86
C ALA A 148 1.18 3.83 -7.23
N PRO A 149 1.06 2.50 -7.37
CA PRO A 149 1.31 1.82 -8.63
C PRO A 149 0.10 1.96 -9.57
N GLU A 150 0.37 1.93 -10.86
CA GLU A 150 -0.65 1.69 -11.88
C GLU A 150 -1.06 0.21 -11.88
N LEU A 151 -2.31 -0.08 -12.27
CA LEU A 151 -2.81 -1.48 -12.37
C LEU A 151 -1.89 -2.34 -13.24
N ALA A 152 -1.43 -1.81 -14.37
CA ALA A 152 -0.53 -2.51 -15.29
C ALA A 152 0.81 -2.90 -14.63
N MET A 153 1.31 -2.12 -13.66
CA MET A 153 2.53 -2.45 -12.93
C MET A 153 2.34 -3.66 -12.00
N ILE A 154 1.14 -3.81 -11.44
CA ILE A 154 0.79 -4.95 -10.58
C ILE A 154 0.58 -6.19 -11.44
N GLU A 155 -0.14 -6.05 -12.56
CA GLU A 155 -0.37 -7.15 -13.51
C GLU A 155 0.95 -7.72 -14.05
N ALA A 156 1.94 -6.86 -14.29
CA ALA A 156 3.26 -7.29 -14.76
C ALA A 156 4.06 -8.14 -13.74
N VAL A 157 3.69 -8.10 -12.44
CA VAL A 157 4.42 -8.80 -11.37
C VAL A 157 3.57 -9.85 -10.65
N ILE A 158 2.28 -10.00 -11.02
CA ILE A 158 1.35 -10.89 -10.32
C ILE A 158 1.77 -12.36 -10.38
N GLU A 159 2.36 -12.79 -11.50
CA GLU A 159 2.81 -14.17 -11.72
C GLU A 159 4.15 -14.50 -11.02
N GLN A 160 4.84 -13.49 -10.46
CA GLN A 160 6.11 -13.71 -9.77
C GLN A 160 5.94 -14.33 -8.39
N TYR A 161 4.71 -14.30 -7.90
CA TYR A 161 4.33 -14.87 -6.63
C TYR A 161 3.33 -15.97 -6.96
#